data_AF-A0A1I6QNL6-F1
#
_entry.id   AF-A0A1I6QNL6-F1
#
_cell.length_a   1.000
_cell.length_b   1.000
_cell.length_c   1.000
_cell.angle_alpha   90.00
_cell.angle_beta   90.00
_cell.angle_gamma   90.00
#
_symmetry.space_group_name_H-M   'P 1'
#
loop_
_entity.id
_entity.type
_entity.pdbx_description
1 polymer ?
#
loop_
_entity_poly.entity_id
_entity_poly.type
_entity_poly.pdbx_seq_one_letter_code
_entity_poly.pdbx_strand_id
1 'polypeptide(L)'
;MSNDDPRGNESPDRQDASTHATRLFRERLETVDHLATILLRETTRSQALEHLEPAERRTVRRRLREIRAETNRTLLLVAGPEATIPSPENDPEPDADDAEGEPDE
;
A
#
# COMPACT_ATOMS: atom_id res chain seq x y z
N MET A 1 -38.42 -26.84 39.49
CA MET A 1 -39.01 -26.82 38.14
C MET A 1 -38.02 -26.09 37.25
N SER A 2 -37.49 -26.80 36.27
CA SER A 2 -36.65 -26.24 35.20
C SER A 2 -37.52 -25.35 34.32
N ASN A 3 -37.02 -24.18 33.95
CA ASN A 3 -37.36 -23.52 32.69
C ASN A 3 -36.14 -22.68 32.30
N ASP A 4 -35.25 -23.36 31.57
CA ASP A 4 -34.44 -22.79 30.51
C ASP A 4 -35.32 -21.91 29.61
N ASP A 5 -34.89 -20.67 29.39
CA ASP A 5 -35.15 -20.00 28.11
C ASP A 5 -33.99 -19.03 27.79
N PRO A 6 -32.82 -19.53 27.33
CA PRO A 6 -31.79 -18.69 26.73
C PRO A 6 -32.18 -18.43 25.27
N ARG A 7 -33.31 -17.74 25.04
CA ARG A 7 -33.70 -17.36 23.68
C ARG A 7 -32.78 -16.28 23.16
N GLY A 8 -31.91 -16.72 22.27
CA GLY A 8 -30.86 -15.95 21.64
C GLY A 8 -31.36 -14.70 20.94
N ASN A 9 -30.55 -13.66 21.09
CA ASN A 9 -30.53 -12.50 20.22
C ASN A 9 -29.20 -12.45 19.44
N GLU A 10 -28.63 -13.60 19.11
CA GLU A 10 -27.48 -13.67 18.23
C GLU A 10 -28.01 -13.48 16.79
N SER A 11 -28.15 -12.21 16.39
CA SER A 11 -28.52 -11.83 15.02
C SER A 11 -27.31 -12.12 14.12
N PRO A 12 -27.33 -13.18 13.29
CA PRO A 12 -26.16 -13.55 12.48
C PRO A 12 -25.81 -12.47 11.45
N ASP A 13 -26.82 -11.76 10.96
CA ASP A 13 -26.71 -10.72 9.93
C ASP A 13 -25.74 -9.57 10.28
N ARG A 14 -25.55 -9.26 11.57
CA ARG A 14 -24.68 -8.13 11.96
C ARG A 14 -23.20 -8.48 11.92
N GLN A 15 -22.83 -9.73 12.20
CA GLN A 15 -21.43 -10.18 12.13
C GLN A 15 -20.99 -10.34 10.67
N ASP A 16 -21.86 -10.87 9.81
CA ASP A 16 -21.56 -11.06 8.38
C ASP A 16 -21.48 -9.74 7.60
N ALA A 17 -22.31 -8.75 7.95
CA ALA A 17 -22.20 -7.41 7.37
C ALA A 17 -20.90 -6.70 7.77
N SER A 18 -20.45 -6.89 9.02
CA SER A 18 -19.20 -6.33 9.54
C SER A 18 -17.95 -6.94 8.90
N THR A 19 -17.96 -8.27 8.67
CA THR A 19 -16.88 -8.96 7.97
C THR A 19 -16.86 -8.62 6.48
N HIS A 20 -18.02 -8.50 5.84
CA HIS A 20 -18.12 -8.06 4.44
C HIS A 20 -17.65 -6.61 4.25
N ALA A 21 -18.05 -5.68 5.13
CA ALA A 21 -17.60 -4.30 5.07
C ALA A 21 -16.08 -4.18 5.27
N THR A 22 -15.52 -4.92 6.23
CA THR A 22 -14.08 -4.98 6.48
C THR A 22 -13.33 -5.55 5.28
N ARG A 23 -13.87 -6.58 4.63
CA ARG A 23 -13.31 -7.16 3.41
C ARG A 23 -13.30 -6.16 2.25
N LEU A 24 -14.42 -5.50 1.97
CA LEU A 24 -14.48 -4.47 0.92
C LEU A 24 -13.53 -3.30 1.20
N PHE A 25 -13.38 -2.92 2.46
CA PHE A 25 -12.44 -1.88 2.86
C PHE A 25 -10.99 -2.30 2.57
N ARG A 26 -10.64 -3.55 2.89
CA ARG A 26 -9.33 -4.16 2.58
C ARG A 26 -9.06 -4.14 1.07
N GLU A 27 -10.00 -4.66 0.27
CA GLU A 27 -9.88 -4.73 -1.20
C GLU A 27 -9.68 -3.33 -1.83
N ARG A 28 -10.30 -2.29 -1.26
CA ARG A 28 -10.10 -0.91 -1.70
C ARG A 28 -8.70 -0.39 -1.39
N LEU A 29 -8.15 -0.69 -0.21
CA LEU A 29 -6.77 -0.32 0.13
C LEU A 29 -5.76 -1.06 -0.76
N GLU A 30 -5.98 -2.35 -1.02
CA GLU A 30 -5.17 -3.12 -1.97
C GLU A 30 -5.21 -2.50 -3.38
N THR A 31 -6.38 -2.03 -3.81
CA THR A 31 -6.52 -1.31 -5.08
C THR A 31 -5.71 -0.02 -5.11
N VAL A 32 -5.68 0.74 -4.00
CA VAL A 32 -4.89 1.97 -3.90
C VAL A 32 -3.38 1.66 -3.98
N ASP A 33 -2.89 0.66 -3.26
CA ASP A 33 -1.47 0.26 -3.34
C ASP A 33 -1.10 -0.23 -4.75
N HIS A 34 -1.98 -1.01 -5.38
CA HIS A 34 -1.78 -1.48 -6.75
C HIS A 34 -1.66 -0.32 -7.75
N LEU A 35 -2.58 0.65 -7.70
CA LEU A 35 -2.55 1.82 -8.56
C LEU A 35 -1.30 2.69 -8.29
N ALA A 36 -0.93 2.90 -7.02
CA ALA A 36 0.28 3.63 -6.68
C ALA A 36 1.56 2.94 -7.19
N THR A 37 1.59 1.60 -7.17
CA THR A 37 2.68 0.80 -7.75
C THR A 37 2.75 0.95 -9.27
N ILE A 38 1.62 0.93 -9.97
CA ILE A 38 1.57 1.19 -11.42
C ILE A 38 2.11 2.59 -11.72
N LEU A 39 1.60 3.61 -11.02
CA LEU A 39 2.02 5.00 -11.21
C LEU A 39 3.52 5.18 -10.94
N LEU A 40 4.09 4.52 -9.92
CA LEU A 40 5.53 4.53 -9.67
C LEU A 40 6.33 3.97 -10.85
N ARG A 41 5.90 2.84 -11.42
CA ARG A 41 6.54 2.25 -12.61
C ARG A 41 6.44 3.16 -13.82
N GLU A 42 5.30 3.81 -13.99
CA GLU A 42 5.08 4.79 -15.05
C GLU A 42 5.95 6.03 -14.86
N THR A 43 6.23 6.48 -13.63
CA THR A 43 7.09 7.66 -13.43
C THR A 43 8.52 7.50 -13.96
N THR A 44 8.98 6.26 -14.14
CA THR A 44 10.30 5.95 -14.71
C THR A 44 10.24 5.76 -16.23
N ARG A 45 9.07 5.47 -16.80
CA ARG A 45 8.93 5.00 -18.20
C ARG A 45 8.00 5.85 -19.07
N SER A 46 7.21 6.73 -18.47
CA SER A 46 6.11 7.42 -19.14
C SER A 46 6.52 8.81 -19.61
N GLN A 47 6.22 9.07 -20.88
CA GLN A 47 6.36 10.39 -21.49
C GLN A 47 5.42 11.42 -20.87
N ALA A 48 4.36 10.96 -20.18
CA ALA A 48 3.39 11.84 -19.54
C ALA A 48 4.02 12.78 -18.49
N LEU A 49 5.20 12.44 -17.94
CA LEU A 49 5.92 13.26 -16.96
C LEU A 49 7.20 13.91 -17.53
N GLU A 50 7.45 13.81 -18.84
CA GLU A 50 8.63 14.42 -19.47
C GLU A 50 8.62 15.95 -19.36
N HIS A 51 7.43 16.55 -19.36
CA HIS A 51 7.24 18.00 -19.22
C HIS A 51 7.59 18.54 -17.82
N LEU A 52 7.71 17.68 -16.82
CA LEU A 52 8.08 18.07 -15.45
C LEU A 52 9.60 18.21 -15.33
N GLU A 53 10.05 19.07 -14.42
CA GLU A 53 11.46 19.14 -14.08
C GLU A 53 11.93 17.88 -13.32
N PRO A 54 13.23 17.55 -13.33
CA PRO A 54 13.77 16.40 -12.60
C PRO A 54 13.41 16.40 -11.10
N ALA A 55 13.40 17.58 -10.46
CA ALA A 55 13.05 17.74 -9.04
C ALA A 55 11.56 17.46 -8.78
N GLU A 56 10.67 17.86 -9.69
CA GLU A 56 9.24 17.58 -9.61
C GLU A 56 8.97 16.09 -9.80
N ARG A 57 9.62 15.42 -10.76
CA ARG A 57 9.54 13.96 -10.93
C ARG A 57 10.00 13.20 -9.68
N ARG A 58 11.07 13.66 -9.01
CA ARG A 58 11.50 13.11 -7.71
C ARG A 58 10.43 13.29 -6.64
N THR A 59 9.78 14.46 -6.60
CA THR A 59 8.71 14.76 -5.67
C THR A 59 7.48 13.87 -5.90
N VAL A 60 7.05 13.68 -7.15
CA VAL A 60 5.95 12.76 -7.50
C VAL A 60 6.26 11.33 -7.03
N ARG A 61 7.45 10.81 -7.35
CA ARG A 61 7.89 9.48 -6.89
C ARG A 61 7.86 9.36 -5.37
N ARG A 62 8.35 10.38 -4.66
CA ARG A 62 8.30 10.43 -3.19
C ARG A 62 6.86 10.37 -2.69
N ARG A 63 5.95 11.18 -3.23
CA ARG A 63 4.53 11.19 -2.80
C ARG A 63 3.84 9.84 -3.04
N LEU A 64 4.11 9.19 -4.18
CA LEU A 64 3.55 7.87 -4.45
C LEU A 64 4.05 6.81 -3.46
N ARG A 65 5.34 6.86 -3.06
CA ARG A 65 5.86 5.98 -2.00
C ARG A 65 5.23 6.27 -0.64
N GLU A 66 5.00 7.53 -0.31
CA GLU A 66 4.29 7.93 0.91
C GLU A 66 2.85 7.40 0.91
N ILE A 67 2.12 7.49 -0.21
CA ILE A 67 0.77 6.92 -0.35
C ILE A 67 0.78 5.42 -0.07
N ARG A 68 1.74 4.67 -0.63
CA ARG A 68 1.86 3.22 -0.36
C ARG A 68 2.14 2.93 1.11
N ALA A 69 3.07 3.67 1.71
CA ALA A 69 3.40 3.49 3.13
C ALA A 69 2.18 3.72 4.04
N GLU A 70 1.41 4.79 3.81
CA GLU A 70 0.21 5.08 4.59
C GLU A 70 -0.94 4.09 4.30
N THR A 71 -1.06 3.62 3.05
CA THR A 71 -2.04 2.59 2.67
C THR A 71 -1.76 1.28 3.40
N ASN A 72 -0.50 0.84 3.43
CA ASN A 72 -0.06 -0.35 4.16
C ASN A 72 -0.25 -0.21 5.67
N ARG A 73 0.04 0.96 6.25
CA ARG A 73 -0.25 1.22 7.67
C ARG A 73 -1.74 1.13 7.97
N THR A 74 -2.58 1.70 7.12
CA THR A 74 -4.03 1.63 7.28
C THR A 74 -4.52 0.19 7.17
N LEU A 75 -3.96 -0.58 6.25
CA LEU A 75 -4.27 -1.99 6.08
C LEU A 75 -3.92 -2.81 7.33
N LEU A 76 -2.75 -2.57 7.92
CA LEU A 76 -2.34 -3.19 9.18
C LEU A 76 -3.28 -2.84 10.35
N LEU A 77 -3.79 -1.60 10.40
CA LEU A 77 -4.75 -1.19 11.42
C LEU A 77 -6.10 -1.88 11.27
N VAL A 78 -6.56 -2.10 10.04
CA VAL A 78 -7.89 -2.66 9.77
C VAL A 78 -7.92 -4.19 9.76
N ALA A 79 -6.87 -4.81 9.25
CA ALA A 79 -6.83 -6.24 8.97
C ALA A 79 -5.81 -7.01 9.83
N GLY A 80 -5.07 -6.31 10.70
CA GLY A 80 -4.08 -6.90 11.59
C GLY A 80 -2.72 -7.16 10.92
N PRO A 81 -1.74 -7.69 11.67
CA PRO A 81 -0.37 -7.86 11.22
C PRO A 81 -0.19 -8.81 10.03
N GLU A 82 -1.20 -9.64 9.72
CA GLU A 82 -1.17 -10.56 8.57
C GLU A 82 -1.57 -9.88 7.26
N ALA A 83 -1.96 -8.62 7.30
CA ALA A 83 -2.45 -7.88 6.14
C ALA A 83 -1.37 -7.04 5.45
N THR A 84 -0.09 -7.23 5.77
CA THR A 84 0.99 -6.57 5.04
C THR A 84 0.95 -6.97 3.56
N ILE A 85 0.71 -6.02 2.67
CA ILE A 85 0.94 -6.24 1.24
C ILE A 85 2.45 -6.41 1.06
N PRO A 86 2.92 -7.52 0.48
CA PRO A 86 4.33 -7.71 0.21
C PRO A 86 4.80 -6.61 -0.75
N SER A 87 5.69 -5.74 -0.28
CA SER A 87 6.40 -4.78 -1.14
C SER A 87 7.28 -5.55 -2.13
N PRO A 88 7.07 -5.44 -3.45
CA PRO A 88 7.89 -6.14 -4.44
C PRO A 88 9.26 -5.49 -4.69
N GLU A 89 9.82 -4.74 -3.75
CA GLU A 89 11.02 -3.92 -4.01
C GLU A 89 11.78 -3.60 -2.72
N ASN A 90 12.65 -4.53 -2.37
CA ASN A 90 13.79 -4.34 -1.47
C ASN A 90 15.03 -4.98 -2.10
N ASP A 91 15.20 -4.83 -3.42
CA ASP A 91 16.48 -5.02 -4.09
C ASP A 91 17.17 -3.65 -4.19
N PRO A 92 18.25 -3.42 -3.42
CA PRO A 92 19.07 -2.23 -3.58
C PRO A 92 19.94 -2.43 -4.83
N GLU A 93 19.66 -1.71 -5.91
CA GLU A 93 20.74 -1.36 -6.84
C GLU A 93 21.41 -0.08 -6.31
N PRO A 94 22.68 -0.13 -5.90
CA PRO A 94 23.44 1.06 -5.60
C PRO A 94 23.59 1.90 -6.88
N ASP A 95 23.30 3.19 -6.78
CA ASP A 95 23.57 4.16 -7.85
C ASP A 95 25.06 4.07 -8.21
N ALA A 96 25.37 3.53 -9.40
CA ALA A 96 26.73 3.37 -9.91
C ALA A 96 27.40 4.70 -10.31
N ASP A 97 26.79 5.84 -9.98
CA ASP A 97 27.26 7.18 -10.32
C ASP A 97 28.24 7.78 -9.29
N ASP A 98 28.51 7.09 -8.16
CA ASP A 98 29.46 7.56 -7.13
C ASP A 98 30.87 6.95 -7.29
N ALA A 99 31.17 6.33 -8.44
CA ALA A 99 32.48 5.74 -8.76
C ALA A 99 33.35 6.61 -9.69
N GLU A 100 33.00 7.89 -9.88
CA GLU A 100 33.91 8.84 -10.53
C GLU A 100 34.78 9.53 -9.46
N GLY A 101 35.94 8.93 -9.24
CA GLY A 101 36.96 9.46 -8.34
C GLY A 101 38.30 8.78 -8.57
N GLU A 102 38.78 8.74 -9.81
CA GLU A 102 40.23 8.73 -10.01
C GLU A 102 40.78 10.12 -9.70
N PRO A 103 41.83 10.18 -8.89
CA PRO A 103 42.94 11.03 -9.26
C PRO A 103 44.20 10.19 -9.42
N ASP A 104 44.63 10.06 -10.68
CA ASP A 104 46.05 9.98 -11.03
C ASP A 104 46.71 11.30 -10.61
N GLU A 105 47.66 11.23 -9.67
CA GLU A 105 49.00 11.88 -9.66
C GLU A 105 49.69 11.74 -8.29
#